data_AF-A0A3L6RTJ2-F1
#
_entry.id   AF-A0A3L6RTJ2-F1
#
_cell.length_a   1.000
_cell.length_b   1.000
_cell.length_c   1.000
_cell.angle_alpha   90.00
_cell.angle_beta   90.00
_cell.angle_gamma   90.00
#
_symmetry.space_group_name_H-M   'P 1'
#
loop_
_entity.id
_entity.type
_entity.pdbx_description
1 polymer ?
#
loop_
_entity_poly.entity_id
_entity_poly.type
_entity_poly.pdbx_seq_one_letter_code
_entity_poly.pdbx_strand_id
1 'polypeptide(L)'
;MPAPLMAMLLAVTVTLAPRALVARGSGSAAHPAYADGATDDDTCGPASAGAEARLEEYGGGRIIDITHAYRPELPAPGRDGLGPVTRLTESMANGSVNNVSELRMLVHSGTHVDAPGHMVQEHFEAGLGVDKLDLNVLNGPALLVDVPRDTNITE
;
A
#
# COMPACT_ATOMS: atom_id res chain seq x y z
N MET A 1 -31.15 -61.78 37.01
CA MET A 1 -32.40 -61.43 36.26
C MET A 1 -32.57 -59.92 36.37
N PRO A 2 -32.79 -59.21 35.26
CA PRO A 2 -31.92 -58.12 34.81
C PRO A 2 -32.41 -56.70 35.15
N ALA A 3 -31.46 -55.76 35.14
CA ALA A 3 -31.68 -54.31 35.17
C ALA A 3 -32.25 -53.81 33.83
N PRO A 4 -33.09 -52.77 33.81
CA PRO A 4 -33.40 -52.09 32.56
C PRO A 4 -32.34 -51.03 32.27
N LEU A 5 -31.65 -51.24 31.16
CA LEU A 5 -30.94 -50.22 30.40
C LEU A 5 -31.87 -49.03 30.13
N MET A 6 -31.41 -47.82 30.44
CA MET A 6 -31.83 -46.65 29.68
C MET A 6 -30.56 -45.96 29.17
N ALA A 7 -30.05 -46.49 28.05
CA ALA A 7 -29.00 -45.87 27.28
C ALA A 7 -29.57 -44.59 26.66
N MET A 8 -29.25 -43.45 27.26
CA MET A 8 -29.57 -42.15 26.68
C MET A 8 -28.59 -41.91 25.53
N LEU A 9 -29.00 -42.27 24.31
CA LEU A 9 -28.27 -42.03 23.08
C LEU A 9 -28.32 -40.53 22.77
N LEU A 10 -27.31 -39.77 23.22
CA LEU A 10 -27.14 -38.37 22.83
C LEU A 10 -26.63 -38.33 21.38
N ALA A 11 -27.57 -38.26 20.42
CA ALA A 11 -27.25 -38.02 19.02
C ALA A 11 -26.71 -36.60 18.87
N VAL A 12 -25.37 -36.44 18.89
CA VAL A 12 -24.71 -35.21 18.45
C VAL A 12 -24.80 -35.17 16.93
N THR A 13 -25.80 -34.45 16.42
CA THR A 13 -25.88 -34.11 15.00
C THR A 13 -24.81 -33.06 14.69
N VAL A 14 -23.63 -33.52 14.26
CA VAL A 14 -22.66 -32.64 13.60
C VAL A 14 -23.25 -32.27 12.24
N THR A 15 -23.87 -31.10 12.16
CA THR A 15 -24.28 -30.51 10.88
C THR A 15 -23.02 -30.15 10.11
N LEU A 16 -22.61 -31.02 9.19
CA LEU A 16 -21.58 -30.74 8.20
C LEU A 16 -22.17 -29.74 7.21
N ALA A 17 -22.15 -28.45 7.55
CA ALA A 17 -22.47 -27.40 6.61
C ALA A 17 -21.44 -27.46 5.46
N PRO A 18 -21.86 -27.41 4.19
CA PRO A 18 -20.91 -27.36 3.09
C PRO A 18 -20.08 -26.08 3.24
N ARG A 19 -18.76 -26.24 3.42
CA ARG A 19 -17.83 -25.13 3.23
C ARG A 19 -17.95 -24.73 1.76
N ALA A 20 -18.76 -23.72 1.49
CA ALA A 20 -18.76 -23.04 0.23
C ALA A 20 -17.33 -22.56 0.00
N LEU A 21 -16.69 -23.12 -1.02
CA LEU A 21 -15.44 -22.60 -1.55
C LEU A 21 -15.77 -21.19 -2.06
N VAL A 22 -15.44 -20.17 -1.25
CA VAL A 22 -15.49 -18.79 -1.71
C VAL A 22 -14.48 -18.69 -2.82
N ALA A 23 -14.97 -18.64 -4.06
CA ALA A 23 -14.18 -18.27 -5.20
C ALA A 23 -13.50 -16.94 -4.86
N ARG A 24 -12.16 -16.93 -4.88
CA ARG A 24 -11.38 -15.69 -4.80
C ARG A 24 -11.77 -14.86 -6.01
N GLY A 25 -12.69 -13.93 -5.80
CA GLY A 25 -13.10 -12.96 -6.81
C GLY A 25 -11.88 -12.18 -7.28
N SER A 26 -11.80 -12.03 -8.61
CA SER A 26 -10.87 -11.18 -9.33
C SER A 26 -10.66 -9.86 -8.59
N GLY A 27 -9.41 -9.40 -8.50
CA GLY A 27 -9.01 -8.24 -7.69
C GLY A 27 -9.96 -7.07 -7.89
N SER A 28 -10.74 -6.76 -6.86
CA SER A 28 -11.46 -5.49 -6.80
C SER A 28 -10.38 -4.42 -6.68
N ALA A 29 -10.20 -3.61 -7.71
CA ALA A 29 -9.34 -2.44 -7.68
C ALA A 29 -9.62 -1.69 -6.38
N ALA A 30 -8.57 -1.51 -5.55
CA ALA A 30 -8.73 -0.90 -4.23
C ALA A 30 -9.17 0.56 -4.33
N HIS A 31 -8.96 1.20 -5.49
CA HIS A 31 -9.43 2.54 -5.78
C HIS A 31 -9.67 2.74 -7.29
N PRO A 32 -10.80 3.31 -7.72
CA PRO A 32 -11.13 3.50 -9.13
C PRO A 32 -10.30 4.58 -9.85
N ALA A 33 -9.54 5.39 -9.11
CA ALA A 33 -8.70 6.45 -9.70
C ALA A 33 -7.45 5.92 -10.44
N TYR A 34 -7.06 4.67 -10.18
CA TYR A 34 -5.93 4.04 -10.87
C TYR A 34 -6.49 2.92 -11.74
N ALA A 35 -6.87 3.25 -12.98
CA ALA A 35 -7.24 2.23 -13.96
C ALA A 35 -5.98 1.52 -14.47
N ASP A 36 -6.00 0.19 -14.48
CA ASP A 36 -4.92 -0.64 -15.01
C ASP A 36 -4.84 -0.45 -16.53
N GLY A 37 -3.90 0.38 -17.00
CA GLY A 37 -3.69 0.58 -18.44
C GLY A 37 -3.05 1.91 -18.82
N ALA A 38 -1.81 2.15 -18.37
CA ALA A 38 -0.94 3.11 -19.04
C ALA A 38 -0.01 2.31 -19.96
N THR A 39 -0.26 2.37 -21.26
CA THR A 39 0.61 1.81 -22.30
C THR A 39 1.99 2.48 -22.27
N ASP A 40 3.01 1.69 -22.57
CA ASP A 40 4.44 2.02 -22.61
C ASP A 40 4.77 3.13 -23.65
N ASP A 41 4.39 4.37 -23.36
CA ASP A 41 4.86 5.53 -24.12
C ASP A 41 5.78 6.38 -23.24
N ASP A 42 7.03 6.48 -23.68
CA ASP A 42 8.16 7.17 -23.07
C ASP A 42 7.97 8.70 -23.20
N THR A 43 6.90 9.20 -22.58
CA THR A 43 6.61 10.62 -22.52
C THR A 43 6.48 11.04 -21.07
N CYS A 44 7.46 11.80 -20.58
CA CYS A 44 7.35 12.57 -19.35
C CYS A 44 6.35 13.73 -19.58
N GLY A 45 5.07 13.40 -19.58
CA GLY A 45 3.96 14.32 -19.77
C GLY A 45 2.77 13.88 -18.91
N PRO A 46 1.90 14.81 -18.48
CA PRO A 46 0.80 14.47 -17.59
C PRO A 46 -0.17 13.54 -18.32
N ALA A 47 -0.30 12.30 -17.85
CA ALA A 47 -1.32 11.38 -18.33
C ALA A 47 -2.70 12.00 -18.07
N SER A 48 -3.40 12.40 -19.13
CA SER A 48 -4.74 12.97 -19.05
C SER A 48 -5.78 11.85 -18.98
N ALA A 49 -6.15 11.45 -17.76
CA ALA A 49 -7.39 10.71 -17.51
C ALA A 49 -7.99 11.18 -16.18
N GLY A 50 -8.98 12.08 -16.27
CA GLY A 50 -9.66 12.70 -15.14
C GLY A 50 -8.89 13.90 -14.60
N ALA A 51 -9.43 15.11 -14.78
CA ALA A 51 -8.92 16.28 -14.09
C ALA A 51 -9.13 16.08 -12.57
N GLU A 52 -8.11 15.57 -11.88
CA GLU A 52 -8.10 15.59 -10.42
C GLU A 52 -8.10 17.05 -9.98
N ALA A 53 -9.17 17.46 -9.30
CA ALA A 53 -9.22 18.75 -8.63
C ALA A 53 -8.19 18.74 -7.49
N ARG A 54 -6.94 19.11 -7.80
CA ARG A 54 -5.88 19.29 -6.80
C ARG A 54 -5.90 20.72 -6.30
N LEU A 55 -6.45 20.89 -5.10
CA LEU A 55 -6.44 22.13 -4.33
C LEU A 55 -5.27 22.08 -3.34
N GLU A 56 -4.05 22.12 -3.87
CA GLU A 56 -2.85 21.92 -3.06
C GLU A 56 -2.08 23.26 -3.01
N GLU A 57 -2.37 24.06 -1.98
CA GLU A 57 -1.70 25.34 -1.69
C GLU A 57 -0.99 25.24 -0.32
N TYR A 58 0.31 25.59 -0.27
CA TYR A 58 1.09 25.66 0.97
C TYR A 58 1.77 27.02 1.04
N GLY A 59 1.55 27.76 2.14
CA GLY A 59 2.18 29.05 2.38
C GLY A 59 1.90 30.12 1.30
N GLY A 60 0.75 30.05 0.61
CA GLY A 60 0.43 30.97 -0.50
C GLY A 60 0.97 30.54 -1.87
N GLY A 61 1.67 29.41 -1.94
CA GLY A 61 2.29 28.86 -3.15
C GLY A 61 1.62 27.58 -3.65
N ARG A 62 1.80 27.30 -4.94
CA ARG A 62 1.34 26.05 -5.56
C ARG A 62 2.19 24.88 -5.06
N ILE A 63 1.54 23.79 -4.65
CA ILE A 63 2.19 22.51 -4.39
C ILE A 63 2.35 21.74 -5.70
N ILE A 64 3.50 21.12 -5.87
CA ILE A 64 3.80 20.19 -6.96
C ILE A 64 4.01 18.83 -6.31
N ASP A 65 3.18 17.86 -6.69
CA ASP A 65 3.36 16.47 -6.27
C ASP A 65 4.55 15.84 -7.00
N ILE A 66 5.52 15.37 -6.23
CA ILE A 66 6.73 14.67 -6.70
C ILE A 66 6.74 13.20 -6.23
N THR A 67 5.57 12.69 -5.83
CA THR A 67 5.40 11.34 -5.29
C THR A 67 5.10 10.35 -6.42
N HIS A 68 5.76 9.21 -6.39
CA HIS A 68 5.36 8.08 -7.24
C HIS A 68 4.04 7.48 -6.74
N ALA A 69 3.05 7.35 -7.63
CA ALA A 69 1.80 6.68 -7.31
C ALA A 69 2.03 5.19 -6.99
N TYR A 70 1.40 4.71 -5.92
CA TYR A 70 1.44 3.30 -5.53
C TYR A 70 0.51 2.48 -6.40
N ARG A 71 1.10 1.78 -7.38
CA ARG A 71 0.44 0.85 -8.29
C ARG A 71 1.16 -0.49 -8.31
N PRO A 72 0.49 -1.60 -8.68
CA PRO A 72 1.11 -2.92 -8.69
C PRO A 72 2.40 -3.00 -9.53
N GLU A 73 2.52 -2.19 -10.56
CA GLU A 73 3.65 -2.13 -11.49
C GLU A 73 4.80 -1.26 -10.99
N LEU A 74 4.64 -0.52 -9.87
CA LEU A 74 5.70 0.34 -9.36
C LEU A 74 6.94 -0.53 -9.07
N PRO A 75 8.12 -0.19 -9.64
CA PRO A 75 9.32 -0.96 -9.39
C PRO A 75 9.64 -1.05 -7.90
N ALA A 76 10.10 -2.21 -7.47
CA ALA A 76 10.38 -2.50 -6.07
C ALA A 76 11.73 -3.19 -5.91
N PRO A 77 12.48 -2.92 -4.82
CA PRO A 77 13.76 -3.57 -4.59
C PRO A 77 13.63 -5.10 -4.60
N GLY A 78 14.37 -5.75 -5.51
CA GLY A 78 14.42 -7.21 -5.63
C GLY A 78 13.13 -7.88 -6.12
N ARG A 79 12.19 -7.13 -6.70
CA ARG A 79 10.92 -7.66 -7.22
C ARG A 79 10.51 -6.99 -8.54
N ASP A 80 9.87 -7.76 -9.41
CA ASP A 80 9.23 -7.26 -10.62
C ASP A 80 7.87 -6.64 -10.26
N GLY A 81 7.92 -5.41 -9.72
CA GLY A 81 6.75 -4.66 -9.27
C GLY A 81 6.39 -4.87 -7.79
N LEU A 82 5.49 -4.03 -7.27
CA LEU A 82 4.97 -4.12 -5.90
C LEU A 82 3.89 -5.18 -5.74
N GLY A 83 3.17 -5.54 -6.81
CA GLY A 83 1.98 -6.38 -6.73
C GLY A 83 0.81 -5.69 -6.00
N PRO A 84 -0.22 -6.42 -5.56
CA PRO A 84 -1.40 -5.83 -4.94
C PRO A 84 -1.07 -5.32 -3.52
N VAL A 85 -0.58 -4.08 -3.43
CA VAL A 85 -0.23 -3.44 -2.14
C VAL A 85 -1.45 -3.00 -1.36
N THR A 86 -2.57 -2.72 -2.03
CA THR A 86 -3.83 -2.35 -1.40
C THR A 86 -4.89 -3.41 -1.69
N ARG A 87 -5.72 -3.69 -0.67
CA ARG A 87 -6.80 -4.67 -0.79
C ARG A 87 -8.03 -4.17 -0.05
N LEU A 88 -9.16 -4.09 -0.75
CA LEU A 88 -10.45 -3.78 -0.14
C LEU A 88 -10.89 -4.97 0.75
N THR A 89 -11.03 -4.73 2.04
CA THR A 89 -11.48 -5.71 3.04
C THR A 89 -12.98 -5.62 3.29
N GLU A 90 -13.55 -4.42 3.22
CA GLU A 90 -14.98 -4.17 3.36
C GLU A 90 -15.44 -3.15 2.33
N SER A 91 -16.69 -3.30 1.86
CA SER A 91 -17.23 -2.43 0.82
C SER A 91 -18.63 -1.94 1.15
N MET A 92 -18.88 -0.65 0.90
CA MET A 92 -20.22 -0.06 0.94
C MET A 92 -21.16 -0.68 -0.08
N ALA A 93 -20.64 -1.10 -1.24
CA ALA A 93 -21.43 -1.82 -2.24
C ALA A 93 -21.96 -3.16 -1.69
N ASN A 94 -21.29 -3.72 -0.68
CA ASN A 94 -21.67 -4.93 0.02
C ASN A 94 -22.37 -4.64 1.36
N GLY A 95 -22.83 -3.41 1.59
CA GLY A 95 -23.58 -3.02 2.78
C GLY A 95 -22.74 -2.60 3.99
N SER A 96 -21.41 -2.47 3.87
CA SER A 96 -20.61 -1.84 4.93
C SER A 96 -20.91 -0.33 5.03
N VAL A 97 -20.64 0.27 6.18
CA VAL A 97 -20.83 1.71 6.42
C VAL A 97 -19.77 2.54 5.69
N ASN A 98 -18.62 1.93 5.39
CA ASN A 98 -17.51 2.55 4.69
C ASN A 98 -16.76 1.51 3.82
N ASN A 99 -15.90 2.00 2.93
CA ASN A 99 -14.92 1.16 2.24
C ASN A 99 -13.68 1.07 3.12
N VAL A 100 -13.30 -0.14 3.51
CA VAL A 100 -12.10 -0.38 4.32
C VAL A 100 -11.07 -1.10 3.47
N SER A 101 -9.85 -0.57 3.44
CA SER A 101 -8.74 -1.14 2.69
C SER A 101 -7.56 -1.44 3.61
N GLU A 102 -6.88 -2.54 3.31
CA GLU A 102 -5.59 -2.93 3.89
C GLU A 102 -4.47 -2.48 2.96
N LEU A 103 -3.36 -1.97 3.53
CA LEU A 103 -2.13 -1.63 2.82
C LEU A 103 -0.99 -2.51 3.33
N ARG A 104 -0.29 -3.21 2.44
CA ARG A 104 0.88 -4.04 2.74
C ARG A 104 1.96 -3.82 1.69
N MET A 105 3.13 -3.35 2.12
CA MET A 105 4.23 -2.98 1.22
C MET A 105 5.58 -3.02 1.94
N LEU A 106 6.67 -3.06 1.17
CA LEU A 106 8.01 -2.78 1.68
C LEU A 106 8.14 -1.28 1.92
N VAL A 107 8.82 -0.90 3.00
CA VAL A 107 9.03 0.51 3.35
C VAL A 107 9.86 1.28 2.31
N HIS A 108 10.67 0.58 1.52
CA HIS A 108 11.54 1.15 0.49
C HIS A 108 10.88 1.04 -0.89
N SER A 109 9.65 1.53 -0.99
CA SER A 109 8.87 1.53 -2.22
C SER A 109 8.50 2.96 -2.57
N GLY A 110 8.52 3.33 -3.85
CA GLY A 110 8.16 4.68 -4.27
C GLY A 110 9.01 5.79 -3.63
N THR A 111 8.45 6.99 -3.53
CA THR A 111 9.09 8.14 -2.86
C THR A 111 9.02 7.94 -1.34
N HIS A 112 10.18 7.86 -0.66
CA HIS A 112 10.28 7.55 0.77
C HIS A 112 11.52 8.21 1.41
N VAL A 113 11.68 8.04 2.74
CA VAL A 113 12.86 8.44 3.51
C VAL A 113 13.35 7.26 4.34
N ASP A 114 14.67 7.14 4.50
CA ASP A 114 15.30 6.09 5.30
C ASP A 114 15.58 6.57 6.72
N ALA A 115 15.37 5.68 7.70
CA ALA A 115 15.81 5.90 9.07
C ALA A 115 17.32 5.64 9.22
N PRO A 116 18.03 6.27 10.16
CA PRO A 116 19.43 5.94 10.45
C PRO A 116 19.63 4.45 10.79
N GLY A 117 18.68 3.87 11.54
CA GLY A 117 18.65 2.44 11.84
C GLY A 117 18.49 1.52 10.64
N HIS A 118 18.19 2.04 9.43
CA HIS A 118 18.15 1.23 8.22
C HIS A 118 19.53 0.66 7.86
N MET A 119 20.58 1.46 8.05
CA MET A 119 21.95 1.11 7.64
C MET A 119 22.89 0.84 8.81
N VAL A 120 22.57 1.34 10.02
CA VAL A 120 23.45 1.27 11.19
C VAL A 120 22.78 0.48 12.32
N GLN A 121 23.34 -0.69 12.64
CA GLN A 121 22.78 -1.61 13.64
C GLN A 121 22.62 -0.98 15.03
N GLU A 122 23.62 -0.23 15.49
CA GLU A 122 23.56 0.47 16.79
C GLU A 122 22.39 1.46 16.84
N HIS A 123 22.07 2.10 15.72
CA HIS A 123 20.96 3.06 15.63
C HIS A 123 19.61 2.34 15.58
N PHE A 124 19.55 1.16 14.95
CA PHE A 124 18.39 0.29 14.98
C PHE A 124 18.08 -0.16 16.41
N GLU A 125 19.09 -0.63 17.15
CA GLU A 125 18.95 -1.05 18.55
C GLU A 125 18.59 0.10 19.48
N ALA A 126 19.10 1.30 19.20
CA ALA A 126 18.71 2.53 19.90
C ALA A 126 17.30 3.04 19.54
N GLY A 127 16.60 2.40 18.59
CA GLY A 127 15.25 2.78 18.18
C GLY A 127 15.17 4.10 17.40
N LEU A 128 16.25 4.47 16.69
CA LEU A 128 16.30 5.67 15.85
C LEU A 128 15.58 5.42 14.51
N GLY A 129 14.25 5.32 14.58
CA GLY A 129 13.34 5.18 13.46
C GLY A 129 12.99 6.51 12.77
N VAL A 130 12.19 6.43 11.70
CA VAL A 130 11.75 7.61 10.93
C VAL A 130 10.94 8.61 11.77
N ASP A 131 10.27 8.16 12.82
CA ASP A 131 9.50 9.01 13.76
C ASP A 131 10.40 9.90 14.63
N LYS A 132 11.73 9.69 14.60
CA LYS A 132 12.73 10.48 15.34
C LYS A 132 13.43 11.54 14.49
N LEU A 133 13.15 11.62 13.19
CA LEU A 133 13.75 12.63 12.32
C LEU A 133 13.23 14.03 12.67
N ASP A 134 14.12 15.03 12.65
CA ASP A 134 13.73 16.43 12.84
C ASP A 134 12.89 16.91 11.65
N LEU A 135 11.66 17.34 11.93
CA LEU A 135 10.74 17.81 10.89
C LEU A 135 11.23 19.07 10.18
N ASN A 136 12.10 19.88 10.79
CA ASN A 136 12.70 21.05 10.14
C ASN A 136 13.67 20.66 9.02
N VAL A 137 14.24 19.45 9.07
CA VAL A 137 15.06 18.90 7.97
C VAL A 137 14.16 18.46 6.81
N LEU A 138 12.98 17.93 7.11
CA LEU A 138 12.04 17.40 6.10
C LEU A 138 11.13 18.47 5.49
N ASN A 139 11.06 19.67 6.06
CA ASN A 139 10.16 20.74 5.63
C ASN A 139 10.89 22.08 5.57
N GLY A 140 11.23 22.53 4.37
CA GLY A 140 11.91 23.80 4.18
C GLY A 140 12.30 24.09 2.72
N PRO A 141 13.04 25.18 2.48
CA PRO A 141 13.61 25.47 1.17
C PRO A 141 14.51 24.33 0.69
N ALA A 142 14.37 23.96 -0.59
CA ALA A 142 15.21 22.97 -1.24
C ALA A 142 15.73 23.54 -2.58
N LEU A 143 16.91 23.09 -3.00
CA LEU A 143 17.48 23.40 -4.30
C LEU A 143 17.27 22.23 -5.24
N LEU A 144 16.62 22.46 -6.38
CA LEU A 144 16.53 21.50 -7.47
C LEU A 144 17.71 21.73 -8.42
N VAL A 145 18.52 20.69 -8.64
CA VAL A 145 19.67 20.71 -9.54
C VAL A 145 19.49 19.62 -10.58
N ASP A 146 19.68 19.96 -11.85
CA ASP A 146 19.74 19.00 -12.95
C ASP A 146 21.16 18.41 -13.05
N VAL A 147 21.28 17.10 -13.20
CA VAL A 147 22.56 16.37 -13.20
C VAL A 147 22.62 15.37 -14.36
N PRO A 148 23.82 15.07 -14.91
CA PRO A 148 23.95 14.10 -15.98
C PRO A 148 23.41 12.72 -15.57
N ARG A 149 22.69 12.08 -16.49
CA ARG A 149 22.18 10.71 -16.30
C ARG A 149 23.30 9.69 -16.43
N ASP A 150 23.09 8.54 -15.80
CA ASP A 150 23.95 7.34 -15.93
C ASP A 150 25.43 7.54 -15.52
N THR A 151 25.70 8.58 -14.73
CA THR A 151 27.01 8.87 -14.16
C THR A 151 26.90 9.20 -12.69
N ASN A 152 27.98 8.97 -11.93
CA ASN A 152 28.03 9.40 -10.53
C ASN A 152 27.95 10.93 -10.43
N ILE A 153 27.24 11.42 -9.42
CA ILE A 153 27.25 12.83 -9.06
C ILE A 153 28.57 13.09 -8.32
N THR A 154 29.52 13.70 -9.01
CA THR A 154 30.80 14.16 -8.45
C THR A 154 31.02 15.62 -8.84
N GLU A 155 31.97 16.27 -8.17
CA GLU A 155 32.60 17.47 -8.74
C GLU A 155 33.33 17.14 -10.05
#